data_AF-A0A1Y3KYN7-F1
#
_entry.id   AF-A0A1Y3KYN7-F1
#
_cell.length_a   1.000
_cell.length_b   1.000
_cell.length_c   1.000
_cell.angle_alpha   90.00
_cell.angle_beta   90.00
_cell.angle_gamma   90.00
#
_symmetry.space_group_name_H-M   'P 1'
#
loop_
_entity.id
_entity.type
_entity.pdbx_description
1 polymer ?
#
loop_
_entity_poly.entity_id
_entity_poly.type
_entity_poly.pdbx_seq_one_letter_code
_entity_poly.pdbx_strand_id
1 'polypeptide(L)'
;MQRYYSLSTATTYLEGIHLEMPPDARPITEALFLDVIANPDPSKVRSHGPDGLPILIEPPPVVLTLEQHSARERAGRDSQIGATEWLVTRHRDELDMQLTTSLSAEQFAEMLQYRQALRDWPQSELFPVSEHRPVPPLWLESMTP
;
A
#
# COMPACT_ATOMS: atom_id res chain seq x y z
N MET A 1 -14.55 -14.45 37.02
CA MET A 1 -15.50 -15.14 36.13
C MET A 1 -14.68 -15.91 35.11
N GLN A 2 -14.89 -17.23 34.98
CA GLN A 2 -14.08 -18.06 34.09
C GLN A 2 -14.38 -17.72 32.62
N ARG A 3 -13.33 -17.53 31.83
CA ARG A 3 -13.43 -17.36 30.36
C ARG A 3 -13.07 -18.65 29.66
N TYR A 4 -13.74 -18.86 28.54
CA TYR A 4 -13.50 -19.95 27.62
C TYR A 4 -13.27 -19.38 26.22
N TYR A 5 -12.51 -20.10 25.41
CA TYR A 5 -12.30 -19.80 24.00
C TYR A 5 -12.70 -21.01 23.17
N SER A 6 -13.46 -20.79 22.10
CA SER A 6 -13.82 -21.85 21.15
C SER A 6 -13.12 -21.60 19.82
N LEU A 7 -12.41 -22.61 19.36
CA LEU A 7 -11.66 -22.60 18.10
C LEU A 7 -12.61 -22.48 16.89
N SER A 8 -13.71 -23.22 16.92
CA SER A 8 -14.71 -23.28 15.85
C SER A 8 -15.42 -21.94 15.62
N THR A 9 -15.60 -21.16 16.68
CA THR A 9 -16.29 -19.85 16.63
C THR A 9 -15.32 -18.67 16.68
N ALA A 10 -14.04 -18.94 16.94
CA ALA A 10 -12.96 -17.95 17.09
C ALA A 10 -13.28 -16.82 18.08
N THR A 11 -14.09 -17.10 19.11
CA THR A 11 -14.57 -16.12 20.09
C THR A 11 -14.51 -16.63 21.53
N THR A 12 -14.76 -15.72 22.47
CA THR A 12 -14.72 -15.98 23.91
C THR A 12 -16.10 -16.12 24.52
N TYR A 13 -16.24 -17.08 25.42
CA TYR A 13 -17.44 -17.35 26.20
C TYR A 13 -17.16 -17.12 27.68
N LEU A 14 -18.20 -16.73 28.40
CA LEU A 14 -18.16 -16.41 29.83
C LEU A 14 -19.11 -17.33 30.59
N GLU A 15 -18.58 -17.98 31.61
CA GLU A 15 -19.39 -18.79 32.53
C GLU A 15 -20.45 -17.94 33.23
N GLY A 16 -21.69 -18.45 33.26
CA GLY A 16 -22.83 -17.76 33.87
C GLY A 16 -23.44 -16.62 33.03
N ILE A 17 -22.83 -16.27 31.89
CA ILE A 17 -23.38 -15.29 30.94
C ILE A 17 -23.91 -15.99 29.69
N HIS A 18 -23.13 -16.94 29.14
CA HIS A 18 -23.55 -17.72 27.98
C HIS A 18 -24.26 -18.99 28.45
N LEU A 19 -25.50 -19.17 27.99
CA LEU A 19 -26.35 -20.33 28.35
C LEU A 19 -25.87 -21.62 27.69
N GLU A 20 -25.31 -21.51 26.47
CA GLU A 20 -24.73 -22.61 25.72
C GLU A 20 -23.30 -22.25 25.33
N MET A 21 -22.38 -23.22 25.50
CA MET A 21 -21.00 -23.10 25.04
C MET A 21 -20.71 -24.17 23.99
N PRO A 22 -19.94 -23.84 22.95
CA PRO A 22 -19.47 -24.83 22.00
C PRO A 22 -18.75 -26.01 22.69
N PRO A 23 -18.87 -27.25 22.19
CA PRO A 23 -18.18 -28.41 22.77
C PRO A 23 -16.65 -28.30 22.79
N ASP A 24 -16.09 -27.44 21.93
CA ASP A 24 -14.66 -27.16 21.83
C ASP A 24 -14.21 -25.96 22.67
N ALA A 25 -15.10 -25.36 23.48
CA ALA A 25 -14.77 -24.25 24.35
C ALA A 25 -13.82 -24.69 25.47
N ARG A 26 -12.60 -24.14 25.48
CA ARG A 26 -11.55 -24.45 26.46
C ARG A 26 -11.31 -23.27 27.39
N PRO A 27 -11.05 -23.48 28.68
CA PRO A 27 -10.76 -22.40 29.60
C PRO A 27 -9.48 -21.65 29.16
N ILE A 28 -9.52 -20.32 29.20
CA ILE A 28 -8.36 -19.46 28.94
C ILE A 28 -8.07 -18.57 30.15
N THR A 29 -6.82 -18.16 30.30
CA THR A 29 -6.41 -17.24 31.37
C THR A 29 -6.84 -15.80 31.03
N GLU A 30 -6.99 -14.97 32.07
CA GLU A 30 -7.19 -13.52 31.89
C GLU A 30 -6.05 -12.90 31.06
N ALA A 31 -4.80 -13.27 31.36
CA ALA A 31 -3.64 -12.75 30.66
C ALA A 31 -3.70 -13.06 29.14
N LEU A 32 -4.03 -14.31 28.77
CA LEU A 32 -4.17 -14.68 27.37
C LEU A 32 -5.30 -13.91 26.68
N PHE A 33 -6.43 -13.71 27.36
CA PHE A 33 -7.51 -12.88 26.85
C PHE A 33 -7.04 -11.43 26.61
N LEU A 34 -6.37 -10.83 27.59
CA LEU A 34 -5.91 -9.45 27.50
C LEU A 34 -4.87 -9.28 26.38
N ASP A 35 -3.85 -10.14 26.35
CA ASP A 35 -2.71 -9.98 25.45
C ASP A 35 -3.02 -10.33 23.99
N VAL A 36 -3.97 -11.25 23.74
CA VAL A 36 -4.23 -11.76 22.38
C VAL A 36 -5.57 -11.28 21.81
N ILE A 37 -6.55 -10.97 22.65
CA ILE A 37 -7.93 -10.67 22.21
C ILE A 37 -8.33 -9.23 22.54
N ALA A 38 -8.17 -8.80 23.79
CA ALA A 38 -8.64 -7.47 24.22
C ALA A 38 -7.68 -6.35 23.85
N ASN A 39 -6.37 -6.62 23.87
CA ASN A 39 -5.31 -5.67 23.60
C ASN A 39 -4.16 -6.33 22.80
N PRO A 40 -4.44 -6.83 21.57
CA PRO A 40 -3.42 -7.45 20.75
C PRO A 40 -2.37 -6.45 20.29
N ASP A 41 -1.14 -6.93 20.10
CA ASP A 41 -0.10 -6.18 19.39
C ASP A 41 -0.59 -5.85 17.97
N PRO A 42 -0.70 -4.56 17.59
CA PRO A 42 -1.23 -4.15 16.29
C PRO A 42 -0.32 -4.56 15.11
N SER A 43 0.92 -4.96 15.36
CA SER A 43 1.83 -5.46 14.33
C SER A 43 1.61 -6.94 13.99
N LYS A 44 0.84 -7.67 14.81
CA LYS A 44 0.63 -9.11 14.69
C LYS A 44 -0.79 -9.44 14.25
N VAL A 45 -0.97 -10.66 13.77
CA VAL A 45 -2.30 -11.19 13.43
C VAL A 45 -2.66 -12.34 14.37
N ARG A 46 -3.93 -12.41 14.74
CA ARG A 46 -4.44 -13.49 15.58
C ARG A 46 -4.59 -14.75 14.75
N SER A 47 -4.08 -15.86 15.28
CA SER A 47 -4.20 -17.20 14.72
C SER A 47 -4.44 -18.19 15.86
N HIS A 48 -4.37 -19.50 15.58
CA HIS A 48 -4.55 -20.56 16.55
C HIS A 48 -3.29 -21.43 16.65
N GLY A 49 -2.90 -21.72 17.89
CA GLY A 49 -1.81 -22.66 18.18
C GLY A 49 -2.22 -24.12 17.97
N PRO A 50 -1.28 -25.07 18.11
CA PRO A 50 -1.55 -26.51 18.01
C PRO A 50 -2.58 -27.02 19.04
N ASP A 51 -2.73 -26.30 20.14
CA ASP A 51 -3.69 -26.56 21.23
C ASP A 51 -5.07 -25.94 20.99
N GLY A 52 -5.27 -25.25 19.86
CA GLY A 52 -6.51 -24.56 19.50
C GLY A 52 -6.74 -23.25 20.26
N LEU A 53 -5.76 -22.78 21.04
CA LEU A 53 -5.84 -21.50 21.75
C LEU A 53 -5.38 -20.36 20.84
N PRO A 54 -5.91 -19.14 21.04
CA PRO A 54 -5.56 -18.02 20.20
C PRO A 54 -4.15 -17.55 20.55
N ILE A 55 -3.37 -17.28 19.52
CA ILE A 55 -2.00 -16.76 19.59
C ILE A 55 -1.83 -15.58 18.64
N LEU A 56 -0.85 -14.72 18.92
CA LEU A 56 -0.40 -13.71 17.97
C LEU A 56 0.78 -14.27 17.17
N ILE A 57 0.66 -14.24 15.85
CA ILE A 57 1.73 -14.60 14.93
C ILE A 57 2.13 -13.37 14.12
N GLU A 58 3.35 -13.41 13.58
CA GLU A 58 3.75 -12.43 12.56
C GLU A 58 2.80 -12.52 11.36
N PRO A 59 2.34 -11.39 10.81
CA PRO A 59 1.55 -11.40 9.59
C PRO A 59 2.36 -12.06 8.48
N PRO A 60 1.72 -12.89 7.63
CA PRO A 60 2.40 -13.42 6.46
C PRO A 60 2.89 -12.25 5.59
N PRO A 61 4.07 -12.39 4.96
CA PRO A 61 4.58 -11.34 4.09
C PRO A 61 3.58 -11.05 2.99
N VAL A 62 3.27 -9.77 2.78
CA VAL A 62 2.43 -9.33 1.67
C VAL A 62 3.24 -9.49 0.38
N VAL A 63 3.01 -10.60 -0.32
CA VAL A 63 3.57 -10.82 -1.66
C VAL A 63 2.53 -10.35 -2.67
N LEU A 64 2.85 -9.26 -3.38
CA LEU A 64 2.00 -8.80 -4.48
C LEU A 64 2.18 -9.74 -5.66
N THR A 65 1.08 -10.06 -6.34
CA THR A 65 1.15 -10.77 -7.63
C THR A 65 1.81 -9.88 -8.68
N LEU A 66 2.31 -10.48 -9.77
CA LEU A 66 2.85 -9.72 -10.90
C LEU A 66 1.83 -8.67 -11.40
N GLU A 67 0.55 -9.02 -11.47
CA GLU A 67 -0.48 -8.08 -11.91
C GLU A 67 -0.71 -6.94 -10.90
N GLN A 68 -0.65 -7.22 -9.60
CA GLN A 68 -0.74 -6.17 -8.58
C GLN A 68 0.46 -5.22 -8.64
N HIS A 69 1.67 -5.76 -8.86
CA HIS A 69 2.86 -4.94 -9.12
C HIS A 69 2.66 -4.07 -10.36
N SER A 70 2.27 -4.66 -11.50
CA SER A 70 2.00 -3.97 -12.75
C SER A 70 0.92 -2.89 -12.62
N ALA A 71 -0.16 -3.15 -11.88
CA ALA A 71 -1.20 -2.16 -11.62
C ALA A 71 -0.66 -0.98 -10.81
N ARG A 72 0.14 -1.25 -9.77
CA ARG A 72 0.77 -0.21 -8.95
C ARG A 72 1.72 0.67 -9.76
N GLU A 73 2.52 0.07 -10.65
CA GLU A 73 3.46 0.81 -11.50
C GLU A 73 2.74 1.66 -12.57
N ARG A 74 1.65 1.16 -13.17
CA ARG A 74 0.79 1.97 -14.07
C ARG A 74 0.15 3.16 -13.34
N ALA A 75 -0.34 2.95 -12.12
CA ALA A 75 -0.87 4.04 -11.30
C ALA A 75 0.22 5.07 -10.95
N GLY A 76 1.45 4.61 -10.67
CA GLY A 76 2.61 5.48 -10.46
C GLY A 76 2.94 6.34 -11.69
N ARG A 77 2.96 5.74 -12.89
CA ARG A 77 3.10 6.46 -14.16
C ARG A 77 2.03 7.54 -14.30
N ASP A 78 0.76 7.19 -14.10
CA ASP A 78 -0.36 8.11 -14.28
C ASP A 78 -0.28 9.29 -13.31
N SER A 79 0.13 9.03 -12.05
CA SER A 79 0.38 10.05 -11.05
C SER A 79 1.51 11.01 -11.46
N GLN A 80 2.64 10.49 -11.97
CA GLN A 80 3.77 11.32 -12.42
C GLN A 80 3.43 12.15 -13.66
N ILE A 81 2.67 11.58 -14.61
CA ILE A 81 2.16 12.31 -15.78
C ILE A 81 1.20 13.42 -15.34
N GLY A 82 0.27 13.12 -14.42
CA GLY A 82 -0.66 14.13 -13.90
C GLY A 82 0.05 15.26 -13.14
N ALA A 83 1.01 14.92 -12.29
CA ALA A 83 1.78 15.87 -11.49
C ALA A 83 2.64 16.84 -12.32
N THR A 84 2.92 16.50 -13.60
CA THR A 84 3.74 17.30 -14.50
C THR A 84 2.95 17.95 -15.64
N GLU A 85 1.64 17.72 -15.74
CA GLU A 85 0.80 18.26 -16.81
C GLU A 85 0.73 19.80 -16.78
N TRP A 86 0.53 20.38 -15.59
CA TRP A 86 0.42 21.83 -15.39
C TRP A 86 1.61 22.60 -15.96
N LEU A 87 2.82 22.04 -15.86
CA LEU A 87 4.04 22.67 -16.33
C LEU A 87 4.15 22.63 -17.86
N VAL A 88 3.67 21.55 -18.47
CA VAL A 88 3.61 21.44 -19.94
C VAL A 88 2.55 22.39 -20.51
N THR A 89 1.38 22.46 -19.87
CA THR A 89 0.31 23.39 -20.27
C THR A 89 0.80 24.84 -20.15
N ARG A 90 1.38 25.25 -19.02
CA ARG A 90 1.89 26.62 -18.86
C ARG A 90 2.92 26.98 -19.91
N HIS A 91 3.89 26.10 -20.17
CA HIS A 91 4.93 26.41 -21.16
C HIS A 91 4.33 26.64 -22.55
N ARG A 92 3.30 25.86 -22.94
CA ARG A 92 2.58 26.07 -24.20
C ARG A 92 1.81 27.38 -24.20
N ASP A 93 1.10 27.68 -23.12
CA ASP A 93 0.36 28.94 -22.98
C ASP A 93 1.31 30.16 -23.07
N GLU A 94 2.47 30.10 -22.42
CA GLU A 94 3.50 31.15 -22.49
C GLU A 94 4.01 31.37 -23.92
N LEU A 95 4.23 30.30 -24.69
CA LEU A 95 4.63 30.40 -26.10
C LEU A 95 3.52 31.00 -26.97
N ASP A 96 2.27 30.55 -26.80
CA ASP A 96 1.12 31.04 -27.56
C ASP A 96 0.83 32.52 -27.25
N MET A 97 1.08 32.94 -26.02
CA MET A 97 0.99 34.33 -25.57
C MET A 97 2.23 35.17 -25.89
N GLN A 98 3.28 34.59 -26.48
CA GLN A 98 4.58 35.24 -26.75
C GLN A 98 5.23 35.86 -25.49
N LEU A 99 5.05 35.21 -24.34
CA LEU A 99 5.69 35.58 -23.08
C LEU A 99 7.08 34.95 -22.96
N THR A 100 7.88 35.47 -22.02
CA THR A 100 9.10 34.76 -21.60
C THR A 100 8.70 33.49 -20.87
N THR A 101 9.24 32.35 -21.31
CA THR A 101 8.89 31.05 -20.75
C THR A 101 9.53 30.83 -19.38
N SER A 102 8.80 30.19 -18.47
CA SER A 102 9.30 29.82 -17.14
C SER A 102 10.36 28.71 -17.19
N LEU A 103 10.32 27.89 -18.24
CA LEU A 103 11.33 26.86 -18.54
C LEU A 103 12.18 27.27 -19.73
N SER A 104 13.45 26.88 -19.71
CA SER A 104 14.28 26.90 -20.92
C SER A 104 13.80 25.87 -21.95
N ALA A 105 14.21 26.04 -23.21
CA ALA A 105 13.89 25.08 -24.27
C ALA A 105 14.45 23.68 -23.97
N GLU A 106 15.64 23.61 -23.36
CA GLU A 106 16.28 22.36 -22.94
C GLU A 106 15.49 21.68 -21.82
N GLN A 107 15.08 22.43 -20.78
CA GLN A 107 14.25 21.90 -19.70
C GLN A 107 12.91 21.38 -20.21
N PHE A 108 12.28 22.12 -21.13
CA PHE A 108 11.03 21.67 -21.73
C PHE A 108 11.22 20.40 -22.58
N ALA A 109 12.31 20.29 -23.35
CA ALA A 109 12.63 19.09 -24.10
C ALA A 109 12.92 17.88 -23.19
N GLU A 110 13.65 18.07 -22.08
CA GLU A 110 13.87 17.03 -21.08
C GLU A 110 12.55 16.56 -20.44
N MET A 111 11.64 17.49 -20.13
CA MET A 111 10.33 17.19 -19.60
C MET A 111 9.50 16.32 -20.56
N LEU A 112 9.49 16.66 -21.85
CA LEU A 112 8.77 15.88 -22.86
C LEU A 112 9.37 14.48 -23.02
N GLN A 113 10.70 14.36 -23.03
CA GLN A 113 11.40 13.07 -23.08
C GLN A 113 11.09 12.20 -21.86
N TYR A 114 11.14 12.76 -20.65
CA TYR A 114 10.77 12.06 -19.42
C TYR A 114 9.33 11.55 -19.47
N ARG A 115 8.37 12.41 -19.86
CA ARG A 115 6.97 12.04 -20.01
C ARG A 115 6.73 10.97 -21.07
N GLN A 116 7.51 10.99 -22.16
CA GLN A 116 7.46 9.96 -23.19
C GLN A 116 7.99 8.62 -22.64
N ALA A 117 9.15 8.62 -21.99
CA ALA A 117 9.73 7.43 -21.37
C ALA A 117 8.75 6.78 -20.37
N LEU A 118 8.01 7.59 -19.59
CA LEU A 118 6.96 7.09 -18.70
C LEU A 118 5.82 6.37 -19.44
N ARG A 119 5.43 6.86 -20.63
CA ARG A 119 4.38 6.22 -21.44
C ARG A 119 4.85 4.92 -22.08
N ASP A 120 6.11 4.87 -22.49
CA ASP A 120 6.70 3.71 -23.17
C ASP A 120 7.11 2.60 -22.19
N TRP A 121 7.45 2.95 -20.95
CA TRP A 121 7.95 1.99 -19.97
C TRP A 121 7.01 0.78 -19.71
N PRO A 122 5.68 0.93 -19.57
CA PRO A 122 4.78 -0.23 -19.44
C PRO A 122 4.72 -1.16 -20.66
N GLN A 123 5.27 -0.75 -21.80
CA GLN A 123 5.39 -1.59 -23.01
C GLN A 123 6.77 -2.27 -23.13
N SER A 124 7.69 -1.95 -22.23
CA SER A 124 9.03 -2.53 -22.16
C SER A 124 9.02 -3.92 -21.53
N GLU A 125 9.95 -4.79 -21.94
CA GLU A 125 10.24 -6.07 -21.28
C GLU A 125 10.72 -5.91 -19.83
N LEU A 126 11.23 -4.72 -19.48
CA LEU A 126 11.75 -4.40 -18.15
C LEU A 126 10.64 -4.00 -17.16
N PHE A 127 9.39 -3.91 -17.61
CA PHE A 127 8.24 -3.67 -16.76
C PHE A 127 7.81 -4.95 -16.02
N PRO A 128 7.44 -4.89 -14.72
CA PRO A 128 7.25 -3.72 -13.84
C PRO A 128 8.42 -3.44 -12.88
N VAL A 129 9.67 -3.74 -13.27
CA VAL A 129 10.82 -3.63 -12.36
C VAL A 129 11.13 -2.16 -12.07
N SER A 130 11.00 -1.76 -10.81
CA SER A 130 11.09 -0.34 -10.40
C SER A 130 12.43 0.31 -10.69
N GLU A 131 13.52 -0.46 -10.77
CA GLU A 131 14.86 0.03 -11.12
C GLU A 131 14.94 0.57 -12.55
N HIS A 132 14.04 0.13 -13.42
CA HIS A 132 13.95 0.60 -14.81
C HIS A 132 12.90 1.69 -14.99
N ARG A 133 12.27 2.16 -13.91
CA ARG A 133 11.34 3.28 -13.97
C ARG A 133 12.09 4.55 -14.40
N PRO A 134 11.58 5.32 -15.39
CA PRO A 134 12.15 6.61 -15.75
C PRO A 134 12.29 7.53 -14.52
N VAL A 135 13.44 8.18 -14.41
CA VAL A 135 13.76 9.09 -13.30
C VAL A 135 13.43 10.52 -13.71
N PRO A 136 12.74 11.31 -12.86
CA PRO A 136 12.45 12.70 -13.16
C PRO A 136 13.73 13.54 -13.25
N PRO A 137 13.77 14.57 -14.11
CA PRO A 137 14.86 15.54 -14.12
C PRO A 137 14.99 16.26 -12.78
N LEU A 138 16.21 16.50 -12.30
CA LEU A 138 16.46 17.09 -10.97
C LEU A 138 15.82 18.46 -10.77
N TRP A 139 15.81 19.29 -11.82
CA TRP A 139 15.22 20.64 -11.76
C TRP A 139 13.70 20.61 -11.55
N LEU A 140 13.03 19.49 -11.84
CA LEU A 140 11.58 19.35 -11.68
C LEU A 140 11.15 19.47 -10.22
N GLU A 141 11.98 19.03 -9.27
CA GLU A 141 11.71 19.13 -7.83
C GLU A 141 11.66 20.59 -7.35
N SER A 142 12.28 21.50 -8.10
CA SER A 142 12.26 22.94 -7.81
C SER A 142 11.04 23.66 -8.39
N MET A 143 10.17 22.97 -9.14
CA MET A 143 9.01 23.55 -9.80
C MET A 143 7.75 23.32 -8.97
N THR A 144 6.99 24.39 -8.71
CA THR A 144 5.73 24.35 -7.94
C THR A 144 4.54 24.82 -8.80
N PRO A 145 3.37 24.14 -8.71
CA PRO A 145 2.15 24.49 -9.45
C PRO A 145 1.72 25.95 -9.38
#